data_AF-A0A2N3QGR1-F1
#
_entry.id   AF-A0A2N3QGR1-F1
#
_cell.length_a   1.000
_cell.length_b   1.000
_cell.length_c   1.000
_cell.angle_alpha   90.00
_cell.angle_beta   90.00
_cell.angle_gamma   90.00
#
_symmetry.space_group_name_H-M   'P 1'
#
loop_
_entity.id
_entity.type
_entity.pdbx_description
1 polymer ?
#
loop_
_entity_poly.entity_id
_entity_poly.type
_entity_poly.pdbx_seq_one_letter_code
_entity_poly.pdbx_strand_id
1 'polypeptide(L)'
;MTSISTRTMTRFPHIRFVVPHCGAFLPYMLQRFAGVSRILAQYGVMEPTDVYEEARGLWYDVAGDPEPVALDMLRMVAPADHIVYGSDYPHSPAPIVVPKKRALEADPRFADVDLRANGMRLLGGSA
;
A
#
# COMPACT_ATOMS: atom_id res chain seq x y z
N MET A 1 10.68 -2.04 -2.17
CA MET A 1 11.74 -1.06 -2.51
C MET A 1 12.45 -1.40 -3.81
N THR A 2 12.87 -2.65 -4.05
CA THR A 2 13.56 -3.03 -5.30
C THR A 2 12.77 -2.66 -6.56
N SER A 3 11.45 -2.90 -6.60
CA SER A 3 10.61 -2.54 -7.75
C SER A 3 10.59 -1.03 -8.05
N ILE A 4 10.69 -0.19 -7.02
CA ILE A 4 10.79 1.27 -7.16
C ILE A 4 12.20 1.63 -7.67
N SER A 5 13.25 1.05 -7.08
CA SER A 5 14.64 1.40 -7.43
C SER A 5 15.05 0.98 -8.85
N THR A 6 14.43 -0.06 -9.40
CA THR A 6 14.69 -0.54 -10.78
C THR A 6 13.58 -0.14 -11.76
N ARG A 7 12.63 0.71 -11.34
CA ARG A 7 11.48 1.14 -12.14
C ARG A 7 10.70 -0.02 -12.75
N THR A 8 10.62 -1.15 -12.05
CA THR A 8 9.93 -2.34 -12.52
C THR A 8 8.45 -2.06 -12.80
N MET A 9 7.82 -1.22 -11.97
CA MET A 9 6.42 -0.87 -12.13
C MET A 9 6.17 0.00 -13.36
N THR A 10 7.05 0.98 -13.62
CA THR A 10 7.04 1.74 -14.88
C THR A 10 7.24 0.82 -16.10
N ARG A 11 8.16 -0.14 -16.04
CA ARG A 11 8.49 -1.03 -17.17
C ARG A 11 7.40 -2.05 -17.46
N PHE A 12 6.66 -2.49 -16.45
CA PHE A 12 5.60 -3.48 -16.55
C PHE A 12 4.27 -2.95 -15.99
N PRO A 13 3.64 -1.97 -16.67
CA PRO A 13 2.51 -1.23 -16.12
C PRO A 13 1.24 -2.06 -15.93
N HIS A 14 1.18 -3.26 -16.52
CA HIS A 14 0.05 -4.18 -16.37
C HIS A 14 0.18 -5.10 -15.15
N ILE A 15 1.33 -5.12 -14.47
CA ILE A 15 1.51 -5.85 -13.21
C ILE A 15 1.08 -4.96 -12.06
N ARG A 16 0.13 -5.45 -11.26
CA ARG A 16 -0.36 -4.77 -10.06
C ARG A 16 0.38 -5.34 -8.84
N PHE A 17 1.19 -4.51 -8.19
CA PHE A 17 1.97 -4.90 -7.01
C PHE A 17 1.20 -4.52 -5.74
N VAL A 18 0.95 -5.50 -4.87
CA VAL A 18 0.30 -5.28 -3.57
C VAL A 18 1.36 -5.37 -2.47
N VAL A 19 1.47 -4.34 -1.64
CA VAL A 19 2.29 -4.36 -0.42
C VAL A 19 1.39 -4.72 0.76
N PRO A 20 1.62 -5.86 1.42
CA PRO A 20 0.75 -6.32 2.49
C PRO A 20 1.00 -5.56 3.80
N HIS A 21 0.12 -5.77 4.77
CA HIS A 21 0.26 -5.36 6.17
C HIS A 21 0.40 -3.85 6.31
N CYS A 22 -0.55 -3.12 5.72
CA CYS A 22 -0.62 -1.67 5.80
C CYS A 22 0.61 -0.96 5.21
N GLY A 23 1.17 -1.54 4.14
CA GLY A 23 2.41 -1.05 3.52
C GLY A 23 3.69 -1.49 4.23
N ALA A 24 3.60 -2.41 5.19
CA ALA A 24 4.71 -2.87 6.03
C ALA A 24 5.47 -1.67 6.64
N PHE A 25 6.73 -1.48 6.23
CA PHE A 25 7.56 -0.37 6.70
C PHE A 25 7.69 0.77 5.68
N LEU A 26 7.09 0.63 4.49
CA LEU A 26 7.26 1.57 3.39
C LEU A 26 6.74 2.98 3.71
N PRO A 27 5.53 3.17 4.29
CA PRO A 27 5.03 4.52 4.58
C PRO A 27 5.98 5.33 5.46
N TYR A 28 6.53 4.70 6.50
CA TYR A 28 7.51 5.34 7.39
C TYR A 28 8.81 5.71 6.65
N MET A 29 9.32 4.84 5.78
CA MET A 29 10.61 5.04 5.13
C MET A 29 10.56 5.92 3.88
N LEU A 30 9.37 6.21 3.34
CA LEU A 30 9.23 6.76 2.00
C LEU A 30 9.94 8.11 1.85
N GLN A 31 9.78 9.01 2.82
CA GLN A 31 10.44 10.31 2.82
C GLN A 31 11.96 10.18 2.84
N ARG A 32 12.50 9.27 3.67
CA ARG A 32 13.94 9.01 3.74
C ARG A 32 14.44 8.46 2.40
N PHE A 33 13.73 7.52 1.81
CA PHE A 33 14.10 6.92 0.53
C PHE A 33 14.09 7.95 -0.60
N ALA A 34 13.05 8.78 -0.69
CA ALA A 34 12.98 9.89 -1.64
C ALA A 34 14.16 10.86 -1.47
N GLY A 35 14.51 11.23 -0.24
CA GLY A 35 15.60 12.15 0.07
C GLY A 35 16.99 11.66 -0.37
N VAL A 36 17.24 10.35 -0.35
CA VAL A 36 18.53 9.77 -0.78
C VAL A 36 18.54 9.26 -2.22
N SER A 37 17.37 9.15 -2.87
CA SER A 37 17.21 8.53 -4.19
C SER A 37 18.13 9.12 -5.27
N ARG A 38 18.27 10.45 -5.31
CA ARG A 38 19.14 11.14 -6.28
C ARG A 38 20.61 10.77 -6.10
N ILE A 39 21.06 10.64 -4.86
CA ILE A 39 22.45 10.24 -4.54
C ILE A 39 22.66 8.78 -4.96
N LEU A 40 21.74 7.89 -4.60
CA LEU A 40 21.81 6.47 -4.98
C LEU A 40 21.84 6.29 -6.51
N ALA A 41 21.08 7.11 -7.25
CA ALA A 41 21.08 7.10 -8.70
C ALA A 41 22.40 7.58 -9.31
N GLN A 42 23.03 8.62 -8.74
CA GLN A 42 24.35 9.10 -9.18
C GLN A 42 25.44 8.04 -9.03
N TYR A 43 25.36 7.22 -7.98
CA TYR A 43 26.29 6.10 -7.75
C TYR A 43 25.89 4.82 -8.49
N GLY A 44 24.86 4.85 -9.34
CA GLY A 44 24.41 3.67 -10.10
C GLY A 44 23.79 2.55 -9.25
N VAL A 45 23.43 2.84 -8.00
CA VAL A 45 22.79 1.87 -7.08
C VAL A 45 21.31 1.69 -7.41
N MET A 46 20.68 2.70 -8.02
CA MET A 46 19.29 2.63 -8.50
C MET A 46 19.10 3.47 -9.76
N GLU A 47 17.96 3.31 -10.42
CA GLU A 47 17.56 4.15 -11.55
C GLU A 47 17.00 5.49 -11.05
N PRO A 48 17.22 6.60 -11.79
CA PRO A 48 16.54 7.86 -11.52
C PRO A 48 15.02 7.69 -11.64
N THR A 49 14.30 7.95 -10.54
CA THR A 49 12.84 7.84 -10.50
C THR A 49 12.22 8.80 -9.50
N ASP A 50 10.94 9.10 -9.66
CA ASP A 50 10.14 9.73 -8.63
C ASP A 50 9.62 8.65 -7.67
N VAL A 51 10.23 8.58 -6.49
CA VAL A 51 9.92 7.59 -5.46
C VAL A 51 8.47 7.70 -4.97
N TYR A 52 7.90 8.91 -4.92
CA TYR A 52 6.52 9.11 -4.46
C TYR A 52 5.52 8.66 -5.52
N GLU A 53 5.77 8.96 -6.80
CA GLU A 53 4.91 8.49 -7.89
C GLU A 53 4.94 6.96 -8.02
N GLU A 54 6.12 6.34 -7.94
CA GLU A 54 6.24 4.88 -7.93
C GLU A 54 5.50 4.26 -6.72
N ALA A 55 5.57 4.89 -5.55
CA ALA A 55 4.82 4.43 -4.37
C ALA A 55 3.30 4.62 -4.51
N ARG A 56 2.84 5.68 -5.17
CA ARG A 56 1.41 5.89 -5.47
C ARG A 56 0.86 4.82 -6.41
N GLY A 57 1.69 4.29 -7.31
CA GLY A 57 1.31 3.21 -8.21
C GLY A 57 1.14 1.83 -7.54
N LEU A 58 1.56 1.68 -6.28
CA LEU A 58 1.38 0.44 -5.53
C LEU A 58 -0.06 0.31 -5.02
N TRP A 59 -0.49 -0.93 -4.86
CA TRP A 59 -1.65 -1.30 -4.07
C TRP A 59 -1.23 -1.69 -2.66
N TYR A 60 -2.12 -1.53 -1.69
CA TYR A 60 -1.83 -1.78 -0.29
C TYR A 60 -2.99 -2.50 0.35
N ASP A 61 -2.73 -3.59 1.08
CA ASP A 61 -3.75 -4.18 1.93
C ASP A 61 -3.64 -3.66 3.38
N VAL A 62 -4.70 -3.87 4.14
CA VAL A 62 -4.82 -3.50 5.57
C VAL A 62 -4.80 -4.71 6.50
N ALA A 63 -4.16 -5.81 6.07
CA ALA A 63 -4.06 -7.01 6.88
C ALA A 63 -3.31 -6.78 8.20
N GLY A 64 -3.67 -7.54 9.24
CA GLY A 64 -3.06 -7.47 10.56
C GLY A 64 -3.73 -6.47 11.52
N ASP A 65 -2.92 -5.64 12.19
CA ASP A 65 -3.34 -4.65 13.18
C ASP A 65 -2.95 -3.22 12.74
N PRO A 66 -3.63 -2.66 11.71
CA PRO A 66 -3.20 -1.42 11.09
C PRO A 66 -3.58 -0.16 11.91
N GLU A 67 -4.61 -0.22 12.77
CA GLU A 67 -5.18 0.96 13.41
C GLU A 67 -4.54 1.33 14.77
N PRO A 68 -4.49 2.64 15.12
CA PRO A 68 -4.67 3.78 14.22
C PRO A 68 -3.38 4.11 13.44
N VAL A 69 -2.22 3.81 14.01
CA VAL A 69 -0.94 4.44 13.63
C VAL A 69 -0.47 4.02 12.24
N ALA A 70 -0.47 2.72 11.92
CA ALA A 70 0.02 2.26 10.61
C ALA A 70 -0.91 2.71 9.49
N LEU A 71 -2.22 2.73 9.75
CA LEU A 71 -3.22 3.14 8.78
C LEU A 71 -3.18 4.65 8.50
N ASP A 72 -3.01 5.47 9.54
CA ASP A 72 -2.79 6.91 9.39
C ASP A 72 -1.50 7.19 8.59
N MET A 73 -0.42 6.42 8.83
CA MET A 73 0.79 6.51 8.02
C MET A 73 0.57 6.10 6.56
N LEU A 74 -0.15 5.00 6.33
CA LEU A 74 -0.46 4.54 4.98
C LEU A 74 -1.24 5.62 4.21
N ARG A 75 -2.22 6.27 4.84
CA ARG A 75 -3.01 7.37 4.27
C ARG A 75 -2.19 8.57 3.81
N MET A 76 -1.00 8.77 4.36
CA MET A 76 -0.11 9.86 3.92
C MET A 76 0.58 9.56 2.59
N VAL A 77 0.64 8.30 2.16
CA VAL A 77 1.42 7.88 0.98
C VAL A 77 0.61 7.14 -0.08
N ALA A 78 -0.47 6.47 0.31
CA ALA A 78 -1.30 5.66 -0.57
C ALA A 78 -2.55 6.43 -1.04
N PRO A 79 -2.87 6.39 -2.35
CA PRO A 79 -4.17 6.83 -2.84
C PRO A 79 -5.31 6.03 -2.20
N ALA A 80 -6.41 6.69 -1.87
CA ALA A 80 -7.58 6.05 -1.24
C ALA A 80 -8.14 4.89 -2.08
N ASP A 81 -8.04 4.98 -3.41
CA ASP A 81 -8.50 3.97 -4.36
C ASP A 81 -7.54 2.79 -4.58
N HIS A 82 -6.36 2.83 -3.96
CA HIS A 82 -5.34 1.79 -4.01
C HIS A 82 -5.20 1.00 -2.69
N ILE A 83 -6.08 1.27 -1.72
CA ILE A 83 -6.13 0.56 -0.43
C ILE A 83 -7.22 -0.52 -0.50
N VAL A 84 -6.88 -1.77 -0.20
CA VAL A 84 -7.79 -2.92 -0.26
C VAL A 84 -7.87 -3.66 1.06
N TYR A 85 -8.92 -4.45 1.24
CA TYR A 85 -9.01 -5.32 2.41
C TYR A 85 -8.13 -6.56 2.26
N GLY A 86 -7.31 -6.84 3.29
CA GLY A 86 -6.60 -8.10 3.48
C GLY A 86 -6.94 -8.63 4.87
N SER A 87 -7.23 -9.94 5.00
CA SER A 87 -7.63 -10.53 6.27
C SER A 87 -6.49 -11.20 7.05
N ASP A 88 -5.42 -11.57 6.34
CA ASP A 88 -4.39 -12.50 6.82
C ASP A 88 -4.96 -13.86 7.30
N TYR A 89 -6.14 -14.26 6.83
CA TYR A 89 -6.71 -15.57 7.16
C TYR A 89 -5.96 -16.69 6.41
N PRO A 90 -5.64 -17.83 7.06
CA PRO A 90 -6.03 -18.25 8.40
C PRO A 90 -5.02 -17.93 9.51
N HIS A 91 -3.92 -17.22 9.22
CA HIS A 91 -2.97 -16.81 10.27
C HIS A 91 -3.66 -15.98 11.34
N SER A 92 -4.46 -15.00 10.92
CA SER A 92 -5.46 -14.30 11.73
C SER A 92 -6.78 -15.08 11.69
N PRO A 93 -7.23 -15.71 12.80
CA PRO A 93 -8.44 -16.52 12.81
C PRO A 93 -9.71 -15.67 12.63
N ALA A 94 -10.76 -16.27 12.07
CA ALA A 94 -12.03 -15.58 11.80
C ALA A 94 -12.65 -14.84 13.02
N PRO A 95 -12.60 -15.37 14.27
CA PRO A 95 -13.08 -14.65 15.44
C PRO A 95 -12.34 -13.32 15.74
N ILE A 96 -11.12 -13.16 15.23
CA ILE A 96 -10.32 -11.93 15.34
C ILE A 96 -10.58 -11.01 14.14
N VAL A 97 -10.63 -11.58 12.93
CA VAL A 97 -10.75 -10.84 11.67
C VAL A 97 -12.10 -10.15 11.53
N VAL A 98 -13.20 -10.84 11.85
CA VAL A 98 -14.56 -10.31 11.62
C VAL A 98 -14.84 -9.04 12.45
N PRO A 99 -14.56 -9.01 13.77
CA PRO A 99 -14.73 -7.78 14.55
C PRO A 99 -13.82 -6.64 14.08
N LYS A 100 -12.54 -6.92 13.78
CA LYS A 100 -11.60 -5.89 13.28
C LYS A 100 -12.05 -5.28 11.96
N LYS A 101 -12.50 -6.12 11.02
CA LYS A 101 -13.08 -5.65 9.74
C LYS A 101 -14.24 -4.68 9.97
N ARG A 102 -15.17 -5.05 10.86
CA ARG A 102 -16.33 -4.20 11.19
C ARG A 102 -15.92 -2.88 11.84
N ALA A 103 -14.91 -2.91 12.71
CA ALA A 103 -14.38 -1.69 13.33
C ALA A 103 -13.78 -0.76 12.28
N LEU A 104 -12.94 -1.29 11.39
CA LEU A 104 -12.35 -0.54 10.29
C LEU A 104 -13.41 0.07 9.35
N GLU A 105 -14.42 -0.72 8.95
CA GLU A 105 -15.51 -0.23 8.09
C GLU A 105 -16.41 0.82 8.77
N ALA A 106 -16.42 0.87 10.09
CA ALA A 106 -17.19 1.83 10.87
C ALA A 106 -16.40 3.09 11.24
N ASP A 107 -15.08 3.12 11.00
CA ASP A 107 -14.24 4.26 11.35
C ASP A 107 -14.41 5.41 10.35
N PRO A 108 -14.93 6.59 10.78
CA PRO A 108 -15.17 7.71 9.88
C PRO A 108 -13.89 8.28 9.26
N ARG A 109 -12.71 8.00 9.82
CA ARG A 109 -11.42 8.41 9.25
C ARG A 109 -11.09 7.72 7.93
N PHE A 110 -11.76 6.60 7.63
CA PHE A 110 -11.57 5.80 6.42
C PHE A 110 -12.83 5.67 5.57
N ALA A 111 -13.83 6.53 5.80
CA ALA A 111 -15.08 6.52 5.05
C ALA A 111 -14.91 6.82 3.54
N ASP A 112 -13.80 7.44 3.13
CA ASP A 112 -13.46 7.69 1.73
C ASP A 112 -12.77 6.48 1.05
N VAL A 113 -12.47 5.42 1.80
CA VAL A 113 -11.81 4.20 1.29
C VAL A 113 -12.82 3.08 1.11
N ASP A 114 -13.27 2.86 -0.13
CA ASP A 114 -14.10 1.70 -0.46
C ASP A 114 -13.25 0.44 -0.69
N LEU A 115 -12.95 -0.26 0.40
CA LEU A 115 -12.13 -1.47 0.39
C LEU A 115 -12.66 -2.55 -0.57
N ARG A 116 -13.98 -2.65 -0.74
CA ARG A 116 -14.62 -3.65 -1.61
C ARG A 116 -14.48 -3.24 -3.07
N ALA A 117 -14.88 -2.02 -3.43
CA ALA A 117 -14.77 -1.53 -4.81
C ALA A 117 -13.31 -1.49 -5.28
N ASN A 118 -12.39 -1.11 -4.39
CA ASN A 118 -10.95 -1.16 -4.66
C ASN A 118 -10.49 -2.59 -4.95
N GLY A 119 -10.93 -3.58 -4.15
CA GLY A 119 -10.63 -4.99 -4.38
C GLY A 119 -11.15 -5.49 -5.74
N MET A 120 -12.36 -5.10 -6.13
CA MET A 120 -12.93 -5.44 -7.43
C MET A 120 -12.09 -4.86 -8.58
N ARG A 121 -11.70 -3.57 -8.49
CA ARG A 121 -10.80 -2.94 -9.48
C ARG A 121 -9.43 -3.62 -9.53
N LEU A 122 -8.84 -3.91 -8.37
CA LEU A 122 -7.55 -4.62 -8.28
C LEU A 122 -7.60 -5.99 -8.96
N LEU A 123 -8.75 -6.67 -8.99
CA LEU A 123 -8.90 -7.96 -9.64
C LEU A 123 -9.38 -7.85 -11.10
N GLY A 124 -9.66 -6.63 -11.59
CA GLY A 124 -10.17 -6.40 -12.94
C GLY A 124 -11.69 -6.66 -13.08
N GLY A 125 -12.41 -6.74 -11.97
CA GLY A 125 -13.88 -6.78 -11.95
C GLY A 125 -14.49 -5.38 -12.08
N SER A 126 -15.73 -5.34 -12.55
CA SER A 126 -16.57 -4.13 -12.49
C SER A 126 -17.05 -3.91 -11.05
N ALA A 127 -16.95 -2.67 -10.56
CA ALA A 127 -17.39 -2.29 -9.21
C ALA A 127 -18.92 -2.26 -9.10
#